data_AF-A0A965CQS4-F1
#
_entry.id   AF-A0A965CQS4-F1
#
_cell.length_a   1.000
_cell.length_b   1.000
_cell.length_c   1.000
_cell.angle_alpha   90.00
_cell.angle_beta   90.00
_cell.angle_gamma   90.00
#
_symmetry.space_group_name_H-M   'P 1'
#
loop_
_entity.id
_entity.type
_entity.pdbx_description
1 polymer ?
#
loop_
_entity_poly.entity_id
_entity_poly.type
_entity_poly.pdbx_seq_one_letter_code
_entity_poly.pdbx_strand_id
1 'polypeptide(L)' 'FLMAFISLQLGIFNLLPIPALDGGHILLLGFEKLKGAPLSTIFRERTQMIGFSVLIALMLFVTWNDLIQLFRA' A
#
# COMPACT_ATOMS: atom_id res chain seq x y z
N PHE A 1 -11.51 2.60 -23.80
CA PHE A 1 -10.34 1.69 -23.73
C PHE A 1 -9.31 2.18 -22.71
N LEU A 2 -8.73 3.38 -22.87
CA LEU A 2 -7.75 3.95 -21.92
C LEU A 2 -8.21 3.94 -20.44
N MET A 3 -9.44 4.40 -20.17
CA MET A 3 -10.00 4.41 -18.82
C MET A 3 -10.04 3.00 -18.20
N ALA A 4 -10.48 2.00 -18.96
CA ALA A 4 -10.54 0.62 -18.48
C ALA A 4 -9.16 0.05 -18.15
N PHE A 5 -8.15 0.40 -18.96
CA PHE A 5 -6.76 -0.02 -18.72
C PHE A 5 -6.16 0.62 -17.46
N ILE A 6 -6.36 1.93 -17.28
CA ILE A 6 -5.91 2.64 -16.07
C ILE A 6 -6.62 2.08 -14.84
N SER A 7 -7.94 1.88 -14.90
CA SER A 7 -8.72 1.30 -13.80
C SER A 7 -8.24 -0.11 -13.45
N LEU A 8 -7.91 -0.94 -14.45
CA LEU A 8 -7.38 -2.27 -14.22
C LEU A 8 -6.02 -2.23 -13.53
N GLN A 9 -5.10 -1.38 -13.98
CA GLN A 9 -3.81 -1.19 -13.32
C GLN A 9 -3.98 -0.74 -11.87
N LEU A 10 -4.77 0.31 -11.64
CA LEU A 10 -5.05 0.82 -10.29
C LEU A 10 -5.70 -0.24 -9.41
N GLY A 11 -6.61 -1.05 -9.95
CA GLY A 11 -7.22 -2.16 -9.24
C GLY A 11 -6.19 -3.22 -8.84
N ILE A 12 -5.31 -3.62 -9.75
CA ILE A 12 -4.25 -4.59 -9.48
C ILE A 12 -3.28 -4.06 -8.40
N PHE A 13 -2.83 -2.81 -8.51
CA PHE A 13 -1.96 -2.18 -7.51
C PHE A 13 -2.64 -2.07 -6.14
N ASN A 14 -3.91 -1.68 -6.08
CA ASN A 14 -4.63 -1.59 -4.81
C ASN A 14 -4.88 -2.95 -4.15
N LEU A 15 -4.97 -4.04 -4.92
CA LEU A 15 -5.11 -5.39 -4.36
C LEU A 15 -3.81 -5.98 -3.80
N LEU A 16 -2.68 -5.28 -3.96
CA LEU A 16 -1.42 -5.71 -3.38
C LEU A 16 -1.49 -5.75 -1.85
N PRO A 17 -0.77 -6.69 -1.21
CA PRO A 17 -0.79 -6.90 0.23
C PRO A 17 0.04 -5.84 0.99
N ILE A 18 -0.11 -4.56 0.65
CA ILE A 18 0.63 -3.46 1.24
C ILE A 18 -0.28 -2.73 2.23
N PRO A 19 0.12 -2.58 3.50
CA PRO A 19 -0.65 -1.78 4.44
C PRO A 19 -0.74 -0.33 3.96
N ALA A 20 -1.90 0.31 4.15
CA ALA A 20 -2.36 1.54 3.48
C ALA A 20 -3.08 1.39 2.12
N LEU A 21 -3.01 0.24 1.44
CA LEU A 21 -3.84 -0.08 0.27
C LEU A 21 -5.03 -0.98 0.64
N ASP A 22 -6.04 -1.03 -0.24
CA ASP A 22 -7.26 -1.83 -0.05
C ASP A 22 -6.97 -3.32 0.12
N GLY A 23 -5.97 -3.85 -0.58
CA GLY A 23 -5.50 -5.23 -0.48
C GLY A 23 -4.88 -5.55 0.87
N GLY A 24 -4.24 -4.58 1.52
CA GLY A 24 -3.76 -4.71 2.90
C GLY A 24 -4.93 -4.88 3.89
N HIS A 25 -6.04 -4.17 3.69
CA HIS A 25 -7.25 -4.35 4.49
C HIS A 25 -7.91 -5.70 4.26
N ILE A 26 -7.98 -6.14 3.00
CA ILE A 26 -8.51 -7.47 2.64
C ILE A 26 -7.71 -8.58 3.33
N LEU A 27 -6.37 -8.46 3.37
CA LEU A 27 -5.54 -9.41 4.10
C LEU A 27 -5.81 -9.42 5.60
N LEU A 28 -5.95 -8.25 6.22
CA LEU A 28 -6.25 -8.15 7.66
C LEU A 28 -7.62 -8.77 7.98
N LEU A 29 -8.62 -8.52 7.14
CA LEU A 29 -9.95 -9.14 7.25
C LEU A 29 -9.90 -10.65 7.02
N GLY A 30 -9.10 -11.11 6.05
CA GLY A 30 -8.84 -12.53 5.81
C GLY A 30 -8.19 -13.19 7.03
N PHE A 31 -7.22 -12.51 7.64
CA PHE A 31 -6.56 -12.97 8.86
C PHE A 31 -7.51 -12.97 10.06
N GLU A 32 -8.38 -11.98 10.21
CA GLU A 32 -9.47 -11.98 11.22
C GLU A 32 -10.39 -13.18 11.05
N LYS A 33 -10.80 -13.47 9.80
CA LYS A 33 -11.66 -14.61 9.48
C LYS A 33 -10.99 -15.94 9.79
N LEU A 34 -9.68 -16.08 9.51
CA LEU A 34 -8.90 -17.28 9.83
C LEU A 34 -8.67 -17.42 11.34
N LYS A 35 -8.42 -16.32 12.05
CA LYS A 35 -8.20 -16.29 13.51
C LYS A 35 -9.51 -16.49 14.28
N GLY A 36 -10.66 -16.21 13.66
CA GLY A 36 -11.99 -16.32 14.28
C GLY A 36 -12.26 -15.26 15.36
N ALA A 37 -11.37 -14.27 15.52
CA ALA A 37 -11.49 -13.21 16.50
C ALA A 37 -11.07 -11.87 15.89
N PRO A 38 -11.74 -10.75 16.25
CA PRO A 38 -11.42 -9.44 15.72
C PRO A 38 -9.98 -9.04 16.08
N LEU A 39 -9.27 -8.39 15.16
CA LEU A 39 -8.01 -7.75 15.48
C LEU A 39 -8.28 -6.53 16.35
N SER A 40 -7.37 -6.22 17.26
CA SER A 40 -7.51 -5.02 18.07
C SER A 40 -7.41 -3.77 17.19
N THR A 41 -8.19 -2.74 17.51
CA THR A 41 -8.16 -1.44 16.82
C THR A 41 -6.75 -0.87 16.77
N ILE A 42 -6.00 -1.00 17.87
CA ILE A 42 -4.61 -0.57 17.99
C ILE A 42 -3.70 -1.29 16.98
N PHE A 43 -3.91 -2.59 16.75
CA PHE A 43 -3.14 -3.34 15.76
C PHE A 43 -3.42 -2.83 14.34
N ARG A 44 -4.70 -2.64 14.00
CA ARG A 44 -5.12 -2.10 12.69
C ARG A 44 -4.53 -0.71 12.43
N GLU A 45 -4.63 0.18 13.40
CA GLU A 45 -4.06 1.55 13.32
C GLU A 45 -2.54 1.52 13.17
N ARG A 46 -1.83 0.71 13.96
CA ARG A 46 -0.37 0.58 13.85
C ARG A 46 0.06 0.02 12.50
N THR A 47 -0.59 -1.03 12.02
CA THR A 47 -0.29 -1.62 10.70
C THR A 47 -0.52 -0.58 9.59
N GLN A 48 -1.61 0.18 9.67
CA GLN A 48 -1.91 1.24 8.70
C GLN A 48 -0.87 2.36 8.74
N MET A 49 -0.51 2.83 9.93
CA MET A 49 0.47 3.91 10.11
C MET A 49 1.85 3.49 9.62
N ILE A 50 2.29 2.27 9.94
CA ILE A 50 3.56 1.70 9.46
C ILE A 50 3.56 1.61 7.93
N GLY A 51 2.50 1.06 7.33
CA GLY A 51 2.39 0.97 5.87
C GLY A 51 2.45 2.34 5.20
N PHE A 52 1.71 3.31 5.73
CA PHE A 52 1.72 4.68 5.23
C PHE A 52 3.10 5.34 5.35
N SER A 53 3.78 5.19 6.49
CA SER A 53 5.14 5.71 6.67
C SER A 53 6.14 5.07 5.69
N VAL A 54 6.03 3.75 5.44
CA VAL A 54 6.87 3.05 4.47
C VAL A 54 6.62 3.55 3.06
N LEU A 55 5.35 3.76 2.67
CA LEU A 55 5.00 4.32 1.36
C LEU A 55 5.58 5.72 1.17
N ILE A 56 5.45 6.60 2.17
CA ILE A 56 6.05 7.95 2.11
C ILE A 56 7.57 7.84 1.98
N ALA A 57 8.23 7.01 2.79
CA ALA A 57 9.67 6.83 2.73
C ALA A 57 10.12 6.35 1.34
N LEU A 58 9.38 5.40 0.74
CA LEU A 58 9.66 4.89 -0.59
C LEU A 58 9.43 5.95 -1.67
N MET A 59 8.33 6.72 -1.58
CA MET A 59 8.07 7.85 -2.48
C MET A 59 9.21 8.87 -2.44
N LEU A 60 9.67 9.26 -1.24
CA LEU A 60 10.79 10.18 -1.08
C LEU A 60 12.08 9.61 -1.64
N PHE A 61 12.37 8.34 -1.37
CA PHE A 61 13.56 7.65 -1.87
C PHE A 61 13.60 7.61 -3.40
N VAL A 62 12.50 7.19 -4.03
CA VAL A 62 12.38 7.12 -5.49
C VAL A 62 12.47 8.52 -6.09
N THR A 63 11.73 9.49 -5.54
CA THR A 63 11.76 10.88 -6.02
C THR A 63 13.17 11.48 -5.94
N TRP A 64 13.90 11.19 -4.86
CA TRP A 64 15.28 11.65 -4.69
C TRP A 64 16.23 10.99 -5.70
N ASN A 65 16.07 9.69 -5.92
CA ASN A 65 16.84 8.97 -6.93
C ASN A 65 16.60 9.52 -8.35
N ASP A 66 15.34 9.76 -8.70
CA ASP A 66 14.94 10.33 -9.98
C ASP A 66 15.49 11.75 -10.15
N LEU A 67 15.51 12.54 -9.08
CA LEU A 67 16.08 13.89 -9.07
C LEU A 67 17.61 13.87 -9.29
N ILE A 68 18.34 12.98 -8.61
CA ILE A 68 19.78 12.80 -8.84
C ILE A 68 20.04 12.37 -10.28
N GLN A 69 19.24 11.42 -10.79
CA GLN A 69 19.38 10.95 -12.16
C GLN A 69 19.17 12.10 -13.16
N LEU A 70 18.20 12.97 -12.92
CA LEU A 70 17.94 14.13 -13.75
C LEU A 70 19.11 15.13 -13.77
N PHE A 71 19.76 15.36 -12.63
CA PHE A 71 20.94 16.25 -12.56
C PHE A 71 22.23 15.62 -13.09
N ARG A 72 22.28 14.29 -13.25
CA ARG A 72 23.43 13.56 -13.79
C ARG A 72 23.35 13.37 -15.31
N ALA A 73 22.15 13.49 -15.88
CA ALA A 73 21.89 13.50 -17.32
C ALA A 73 22.21 14.87 -17.92
#